data_AF-A0A958F448-F1
#
_entry.id   AF-A0A958F448-F1
#
_cell.length_a   1.000
_cell.length_b   1.000
_cell.length_c   1.000
_cell.angle_alpha   90.00
_cell.angle_beta   90.00
_cell.angle_gamma   90.00
#
_symmetry.space_group_name_H-M   'P 1'
#
loop_
_entity.id
_entity.type
_entity.pdbx_description
1 polymer ?
#
loop_
_entity_poly.entity_id
_entity_poly.type
_entity_poly.pdbx_seq_one_letter_code
_entity_poly.pdbx_strand_id
1 'polypeptide(L)'
;MAPPYRGLKVNDQDQARIVDANGLVWRDYLITQPQAMSRVFGPLGRYKLYERIDDNTNWEIDFSRPRKAVWQYVCDQYYRVQHRYGFDFMRGDMAHVQMRPHGVPDVIDSYYDILGAIKHYIQDDHGVSHFGYFAETFLAPRDVMTYGEEIDHLEASDADSTLGDLQSTVVGSKEFLQRLNYYLDLLETRQ
;
A
#
# COMPACT_ATOMS: atom_id res chain seq x y z
N MET A 1 8.88 -5.16 1.30
CA MET A 1 8.26 -6.00 0.25
C MET A 1 7.80 -5.05 -0.86
N ALA A 2 7.91 -5.39 -2.15
CA ALA A 2 7.50 -4.47 -3.23
C ALA A 2 6.52 -5.14 -4.19
N PRO A 3 5.52 -4.41 -4.72
CA PRO A 3 4.82 -4.88 -5.89
C PRO A 3 5.81 -4.84 -7.08
N PRO A 4 5.79 -5.83 -7.99
CA PRO A 4 6.42 -5.61 -9.28
C PRO A 4 5.73 -4.41 -9.93
N TYR A 5 6.51 -3.41 -10.37
CA TYR A 5 5.99 -2.29 -11.16
C TYR A 5 6.00 -2.57 -12.66
N ARG A 6 6.54 -3.73 -13.05
CA ARG A 6 6.59 -4.23 -14.41
C ARG A 6 6.81 -5.74 -14.44
N GLY A 7 6.54 -6.35 -15.59
CA GLY A 7 6.88 -7.75 -15.86
C GLY A 7 6.11 -8.78 -15.04
N LEU A 8 4.86 -8.51 -14.64
CA LEU A 8 3.98 -9.53 -14.06
C LEU A 8 3.01 -10.03 -15.12
N LYS A 9 3.14 -11.27 -15.61
CA LYS A 9 2.21 -11.83 -16.62
C LYS A 9 1.51 -13.08 -16.10
N VAL A 10 0.33 -13.38 -16.62
CA VAL A 10 -0.33 -14.67 -16.39
C VAL A 10 0.51 -15.77 -17.03
N ASN A 11 0.70 -16.89 -16.35
CA ASN A 11 1.30 -18.08 -16.94
C ASN A 11 0.28 -18.75 -17.87
N ASP A 12 0.54 -18.70 -19.17
CA ASP A 12 -0.33 -19.22 -20.22
C ASP A 12 -0.22 -20.74 -20.38
N GLN A 13 0.81 -21.35 -19.80
CA GLN A 13 0.99 -22.80 -19.80
C GLN A 13 -0.17 -23.52 -19.10
N ASP A 14 -0.67 -24.61 -19.67
CA ASP A 14 -1.83 -25.34 -19.12
C ASP A 14 -1.55 -25.97 -17.76
N GLN A 15 -0.30 -26.39 -17.49
CA GLN A 15 0.11 -26.90 -16.18
C GLN A 15 0.04 -25.86 -15.05
N ALA A 16 0.01 -24.57 -15.40
CA ALA A 16 -0.10 -23.49 -14.44
C ALA A 16 -1.57 -23.17 -14.08
N ARG A 17 -2.51 -23.99 -14.58
CA ARG A 17 -3.94 -23.87 -14.29
C ARG A 17 -4.31 -24.79 -13.12
N ILE A 18 -4.95 -24.21 -12.11
CA ILE A 18 -5.48 -24.94 -10.95
C ILE A 18 -6.99 -24.72 -10.91
N VAL A 19 -7.76 -25.76 -10.61
CA VAL A 19 -9.20 -25.66 -10.34
C VAL A 19 -9.41 -25.86 -8.85
N ASP A 20 -10.05 -24.90 -8.19
CA ASP A 20 -10.32 -25.01 -6.76
C ASP A 20 -11.57 -25.88 -6.47
N ALA A 21 -11.85 -26.08 -5.19
CA ALA A 21 -13.01 -26.87 -4.74
C ALA A 21 -14.37 -26.31 -5.18
N ASN A 22 -14.44 -25.04 -5.60
CA ASN A 22 -15.66 -24.39 -6.09
C ASN A 22 -15.77 -24.42 -7.62
N GLY A 23 -14.83 -25.05 -8.32
CA GLY A 23 -14.79 -25.10 -9.78
C GLY A 23 -14.26 -23.81 -10.43
N LEU A 24 -13.69 -22.88 -9.65
CA LEU A 24 -13.07 -21.67 -10.19
C LEU A 24 -11.69 -22.00 -10.75
N VAL A 25 -11.38 -21.38 -11.89
CA VAL A 25 -10.12 -21.57 -12.60
C VAL A 25 -9.15 -20.47 -12.19
N TRP A 26 -8.02 -20.90 -11.63
CA TRP A 26 -6.91 -20.06 -11.22
C TRP A 26 -5.71 -20.32 -12.13
N ARG A 27 -4.86 -19.30 -12.31
CA ARG A 27 -3.58 -19.41 -13.02
C ARG A 27 -2.47 -18.80 -12.19
N ASP A 28 -1.29 -19.41 -12.25
CA ASP A 28 -0.08 -18.81 -11.69
C ASP A 28 0.32 -17.55 -12.47
N TYR A 29 1.11 -16.69 -11.81
CA TYR A 29 1.75 -15.55 -12.44
C TYR A 29 3.26 -15.76 -12.57
N LEU A 30 3.83 -15.16 -13.61
CA LEU A 30 5.27 -15.12 -13.87
C LEU A 30 5.78 -13.70 -13.68
N ILE A 31 6.91 -13.57 -12.99
CA ILE A 31 7.67 -12.33 -12.91
C ILE A 31 8.79 -12.40 -13.96
N THR A 32 8.58 -11.75 -15.11
CA THR A 32 9.51 -11.78 -16.25
C THR A 32 10.66 -10.78 -16.12
N GLN A 33 10.57 -9.85 -15.17
CA GLN A 33 11.62 -8.88 -14.87
C GLN A 33 11.85 -8.77 -13.36
N PRO A 34 12.40 -9.82 -12.73
CA PRO A 34 12.59 -9.83 -11.28
C PRO A 34 13.57 -8.74 -10.83
N GLN A 35 13.23 -8.07 -9.75
CA GLN A 35 14.04 -7.12 -9.00
C GLN A 35 14.14 -7.60 -7.54
N ALA A 36 14.98 -6.94 -6.73
CA ALA A 36 15.31 -7.35 -5.37
C ALA A 36 14.08 -7.66 -4.48
N MET A 37 12.95 -7.00 -4.74
CA MET A 37 11.71 -7.15 -3.97
C MET A 37 10.50 -7.53 -4.82
N SER A 38 10.65 -8.13 -6.01
CA SER A 38 9.51 -8.53 -6.86
C SER A 38 8.68 -9.66 -6.22
N ARG A 39 7.66 -9.29 -5.47
CA ARG A 39 6.69 -10.23 -4.85
C ARG A 39 5.27 -9.76 -5.13
N VAL A 40 4.38 -10.70 -5.43
CA VAL A 40 2.96 -10.39 -5.63
C VAL A 40 2.22 -10.78 -4.36
N PHE A 41 1.76 -9.79 -3.61
CA PHE A 41 0.92 -10.01 -2.43
C PHE A 41 -0.46 -9.40 -2.65
N GLY A 42 -1.45 -10.29 -2.70
CA GLY A 42 -2.86 -9.94 -2.60
C GLY A 42 -3.44 -9.08 -3.74
N PRO A 43 -4.76 -8.81 -3.67
CA PRO A 43 -5.49 -8.01 -4.66
C PRO A 43 -5.13 -6.52 -4.66
N LEU A 44 -4.21 -6.08 -3.79
CA LEU A 44 -3.73 -4.69 -3.68
C LEU A 44 -2.55 -4.37 -4.63
N GLY A 45 -2.20 -5.29 -5.52
CA GLY A 45 -1.33 -4.96 -6.66
C GLY A 45 -1.93 -3.79 -7.45
N ARG A 46 -1.24 -2.66 -7.46
CA ARG A 46 -1.63 -1.37 -8.10
C ARG A 46 -2.07 -1.47 -9.56
N TYR A 47 -1.82 -2.61 -10.22
CA TYR A 47 -2.28 -2.97 -11.57
C TYR A 47 -3.77 -2.76 -11.85
N LYS A 48 -4.62 -2.68 -10.83
CA LYS A 48 -6.05 -2.38 -10.99
C LYS A 48 -6.43 -0.94 -10.67
N LEU A 49 -5.57 -0.19 -9.98
CA LEU A 49 -5.82 1.19 -9.57
C LEU A 49 -5.54 2.21 -10.68
N TYR A 50 -4.66 1.90 -11.62
CA TYR A 50 -4.33 2.80 -12.72
C TYR A 50 -4.42 2.09 -14.08
N GLU A 51 -4.41 2.88 -15.14
CA GLU A 51 -4.22 2.38 -16.49
C GLU A 51 -2.80 1.88 -16.72
N ARG A 52 -2.58 1.33 -17.90
CA ARG A 52 -1.32 0.71 -18.30
C ARG A 52 -0.68 1.55 -19.40
N ILE A 53 0.65 1.63 -19.36
CA ILE A 53 1.43 2.22 -20.45
C ILE A 53 1.43 1.24 -21.63
N ASP A 54 1.32 1.76 -22.86
CA ASP A 54 1.45 1.02 -24.13
C ASP A 54 0.66 -0.31 -24.16
N ASP A 55 -0.62 -0.24 -23.81
CA ASP A 55 -1.53 -1.39 -23.71
C ASP A 55 -0.94 -2.58 -22.95
N ASN A 56 -0.23 -2.28 -21.85
CA ASN A 56 0.34 -3.27 -20.94
C ASN A 56 1.46 -4.13 -21.55
N THR A 57 2.08 -3.71 -22.65
CA THR A 57 3.13 -4.50 -23.34
C THR A 57 4.23 -4.95 -22.37
N ASN A 58 4.68 -4.05 -21.49
CA ASN A 58 5.69 -4.34 -20.46
C ASN A 58 5.11 -4.50 -19.04
N TRP A 59 3.78 -4.50 -18.93
CA TRP A 59 3.06 -4.48 -17.66
C TRP A 59 3.42 -3.29 -16.76
N GLU A 60 3.64 -2.12 -17.36
CA GLU A 60 3.95 -0.88 -16.66
C GLU A 60 2.68 -0.11 -16.29
N ILE A 61 2.69 0.48 -15.10
CA ILE A 61 1.57 1.22 -14.52
C ILE A 61 1.68 2.70 -14.92
N ASP A 62 0.60 3.27 -15.44
CA ASP A 62 0.52 4.71 -15.73
C ASP A 62 -0.09 5.48 -14.55
N PHE A 63 0.76 5.96 -13.65
CA PHE A 63 0.32 6.72 -12.47
C PHE A 63 -0.40 8.04 -12.79
N SER A 64 -0.29 8.55 -14.02
CA SER A 64 -1.01 9.75 -14.45
C SER A 64 -2.47 9.48 -14.82
N ARG A 65 -2.85 8.20 -14.95
CA ARG A 65 -4.17 7.77 -15.41
C ARG A 65 -4.85 6.84 -14.39
N PRO A 66 -5.34 7.37 -13.25
CA PRO A 66 -6.06 6.57 -12.27
C PRO A 66 -7.39 6.05 -12.84
N ARG A 67 -7.72 4.80 -12.53
CA ARG A 67 -9.00 4.17 -12.84
C ARG A 67 -10.05 4.59 -11.82
N LYS A 68 -10.56 5.81 -11.94
CA LYS A 68 -11.45 6.45 -10.95
C LYS A 68 -12.59 5.56 -10.45
N ALA A 69 -13.20 4.75 -11.32
CA ALA A 69 -14.26 3.82 -10.94
C ALA A 69 -13.81 2.75 -9.91
N VAL A 70 -12.56 2.29 -10.00
CA VAL A 70 -11.99 1.31 -9.06
C VAL A 70 -11.70 1.97 -7.71
N TRP A 71 -11.11 3.17 -7.73
CA TRP A 71 -10.89 3.95 -6.51
C TRP A 71 -12.20 4.22 -5.77
N GLN A 72 -13.20 4.75 -6.50
CA GLN A 72 -14.54 4.99 -5.97
C GLN A 72 -15.16 3.74 -5.36
N TYR A 73 -15.09 2.60 -6.09
CA TYR A 73 -15.62 1.34 -5.61
C TYR A 73 -15.01 0.93 -4.26
N VAL A 74 -13.69 1.02 -4.12
CA VAL A 74 -12.99 0.64 -2.88
C VAL A 74 -13.37 1.58 -1.75
N CYS A 75 -13.32 2.89 -1.97
CA CYS A 75 -13.73 3.90 -0.98
C CYS A 75 -15.18 3.67 -0.52
N ASP A 76 -16.10 3.40 -1.45
CA ASP A 76 -17.50 3.07 -1.13
C ASP A 76 -17.63 1.79 -0.28
N GLN A 77 -16.82 0.76 -0.54
CA GLN A 77 -16.88 -0.45 0.30
C GLN A 77 -16.43 -0.17 1.73
N TYR A 78 -15.34 0.59 1.91
CA TYR A 78 -14.86 0.95 3.24
C TYR A 78 -15.86 1.86 3.97
N TYR A 79 -16.39 2.88 3.29
CA TYR A 79 -17.43 3.72 3.85
C TYR A 79 -18.67 2.92 4.25
N ARG A 80 -19.13 1.95 3.44
CA ARG A 80 -20.26 1.08 3.80
C ARG A 80 -20.01 0.30 5.09
N VAL A 81 -18.79 -0.20 5.29
CA VAL A 81 -18.41 -0.90 6.53
C VAL A 81 -18.39 0.09 7.70
N GLN A 82 -17.76 1.24 7.52
CA GLN A 82 -17.69 2.31 8.52
C GLN A 82 -19.10 2.76 8.93
N HIS A 83 -19.94 3.15 7.97
CA HIS A 83 -21.30 3.64 8.22
C HIS A 83 -22.19 2.57 8.87
N ARG A 84 -22.03 1.29 8.49
CA ARG A 84 -22.85 0.19 9.02
C ARG A 84 -22.47 -0.21 10.45
N TYR A 85 -21.18 -0.17 10.77
CA TYR A 85 -20.67 -0.76 12.01
C TYR A 85 -20.00 0.24 12.96
N GLY A 86 -19.83 1.49 12.54
CA GLY A 86 -19.25 2.56 13.36
C GLY A 86 -17.76 2.36 13.64
N PHE A 87 -16.97 1.83 12.70
CA PHE A 87 -15.53 1.74 12.89
C PHE A 87 -14.89 3.13 12.91
N ASP A 88 -14.07 3.41 13.91
CA ASP A 88 -13.38 4.69 14.05
C ASP A 88 -12.08 4.78 13.26
N PHE A 89 -11.56 3.65 12.76
CA PHE A 89 -10.33 3.63 11.98
C PHE A 89 -10.26 2.39 11.10
N MET A 90 -9.35 2.42 10.13
CA MET A 90 -8.92 1.23 9.41
C MET A 90 -7.45 0.91 9.69
N ARG A 91 -7.14 -0.38 9.77
CA ARG A 91 -5.76 -0.87 9.61
C ARG A 91 -5.48 -0.95 8.12
N GLY A 92 -4.60 -0.09 7.60
CA GLY A 92 -4.16 -0.14 6.23
C GLY A 92 -3.07 -1.17 6.05
N ASP A 93 -3.49 -2.37 5.64
CA ASP A 93 -2.61 -3.48 5.32
C ASP A 93 -1.62 -3.10 4.23
N MET A 94 -0.37 -3.53 4.38
CA MET A 94 0.70 -3.31 3.40
C MET A 94 0.91 -1.83 3.03
N ALA A 95 0.77 -0.89 3.97
CA ALA A 95 0.94 0.54 3.71
C ALA A 95 2.25 0.85 2.96
N HIS A 96 3.37 0.26 3.40
CA HIS A 96 4.69 0.44 2.76
C HIS A 96 4.79 0.07 1.27
N VAL A 97 3.89 -0.75 0.74
CA VAL A 97 3.92 -1.18 -0.66
C VAL A 97 3.25 -0.19 -1.61
N GLN A 98 2.76 0.94 -1.07
CA GLN A 98 2.03 1.97 -1.81
C GLN A 98 2.92 3.10 -2.32
N MET A 99 4.21 3.10 -2.05
CA MET A 99 5.10 4.16 -2.56
C MET A 99 5.43 3.93 -4.05
N ARG A 100 5.38 4.97 -4.89
CA ARG A 100 5.65 4.87 -6.35
C ARG A 100 7.11 4.47 -6.62
N PRO A 101 7.48 4.02 -7.84
CA PRO A 101 8.84 3.59 -8.18
C PRO A 101 9.97 4.60 -7.96
N HIS A 102 9.63 5.87 -7.74
CA HIS A 102 10.58 6.95 -7.49
C HIS A 102 10.40 7.58 -6.11
N GLY A 103 9.67 6.92 -5.21
CA GLY A 103 9.32 7.46 -3.90
C GLY A 103 8.01 8.23 -3.91
N VAL A 104 7.88 9.10 -2.93
CA VAL A 104 6.80 10.10 -2.82
C VAL A 104 6.93 11.11 -3.97
N PRO A 105 5.86 11.40 -4.74
CA PRO A 105 5.91 12.41 -5.79
C PRO A 105 5.94 13.83 -5.21
N ASP A 106 6.48 14.79 -5.96
CA ASP A 106 6.51 16.21 -5.54
C ASP A 106 5.12 16.81 -5.32
N VAL A 107 4.11 16.28 -6.03
CA VAL A 107 2.71 16.68 -5.91
C VAL A 107 1.90 15.47 -5.46
N ILE A 108 1.31 15.57 -4.27
CA ILE A 108 0.43 14.55 -3.73
C ILE A 108 -0.99 14.81 -4.24
N ASP A 109 -1.48 13.90 -5.08
CA ASP A 109 -2.84 13.91 -5.60
C ASP A 109 -3.73 12.92 -4.81
N SER A 110 -5.06 13.01 -4.99
CA SER A 110 -6.05 12.13 -4.35
C SER A 110 -5.94 10.65 -4.76
N TYR A 111 -5.05 10.33 -5.69
CA TYR A 111 -4.80 8.99 -6.20
C TYR A 111 -3.34 8.58 -5.97
N TYR A 112 -2.63 9.18 -5.02
CA TYR A 112 -1.28 8.79 -4.66
C TYR A 112 -1.29 7.46 -3.87
N ASP A 113 -2.13 7.40 -2.85
CA ASP A 113 -2.26 6.30 -1.91
C ASP A 113 -3.72 5.92 -1.71
N ILE A 114 -4.04 4.63 -1.83
CA ILE A 114 -5.41 4.14 -1.72
C ILE A 114 -5.94 4.20 -0.28
N LEU A 115 -5.06 4.10 0.71
CA LEU A 115 -5.45 4.11 2.11
C LEU A 115 -5.75 5.56 2.55
N GLY A 116 -4.88 6.52 2.20
CA GLY A 116 -5.15 7.94 2.32
C GLY A 116 -6.45 8.35 1.61
N ALA A 117 -6.67 7.89 0.37
CA ALA A 117 -7.91 8.17 -0.36
C ALA A 117 -9.17 7.62 0.34
N ILE A 118 -9.10 6.46 1.00
CA ILE A 118 -10.22 5.93 1.81
C ILE A 118 -10.47 6.82 3.02
N LYS A 119 -9.41 7.23 3.74
CA LYS A 119 -9.50 8.13 4.91
C LYS A 119 -10.19 9.43 4.51
N HIS A 120 -9.66 10.12 3.49
CA HIS A 120 -10.20 11.40 3.02
C HIS A 120 -11.63 11.25 2.49
N TYR A 121 -11.95 10.18 1.77
CA TYR A 121 -13.33 9.94 1.35
C TYR A 121 -14.30 9.83 2.53
N ILE A 122 -13.94 9.11 3.59
CA ILE A 122 -14.80 8.95 4.77
C ILE A 122 -14.89 10.25 5.59
N GLN A 123 -13.78 10.98 5.73
CA GLN A 123 -13.72 12.23 6.49
C GLN A 123 -14.39 13.39 5.73
N ASP A 124 -13.94 13.68 4.52
CA ASP A 124 -14.27 14.88 3.76
C ASP A 124 -15.62 14.75 3.03
N ASP A 125 -15.84 13.62 2.35
CA ASP A 125 -17.05 13.44 1.52
C ASP A 125 -18.26 12.97 2.35
N HIS A 126 -18.01 12.26 3.46
CA HIS A 126 -19.07 11.69 4.32
C HIS A 126 -19.11 12.25 5.75
N GLY A 127 -18.22 13.18 6.10
CA GLY A 127 -18.29 13.97 7.34
C GLY A 127 -17.89 13.21 8.61
N VAL A 128 -17.24 12.05 8.51
CA VAL A 128 -16.80 11.27 9.67
C VAL A 128 -15.38 11.70 10.06
N SER A 129 -15.27 12.92 10.58
CA SER A 129 -13.98 13.61 10.80
C SER A 129 -13.02 12.92 11.77
N HIS A 130 -13.48 11.93 12.54
CA HIS A 130 -12.64 11.18 13.49
C HIS A 130 -12.06 9.90 12.89
N PHE A 131 -12.41 9.53 11.65
CA PHE A 131 -11.99 8.27 11.07
C PHE A 131 -10.48 8.22 10.84
N GLY A 132 -9.78 7.29 11.47
CA GLY A 132 -8.32 7.18 11.42
C GLY A 132 -7.76 6.15 10.43
N TYR A 133 -6.49 6.32 10.10
CA TYR A 133 -5.68 5.41 9.30
C TYR A 133 -4.47 4.92 10.12
N PHE A 134 -4.51 3.65 10.52
CA PHE A 134 -3.39 2.94 11.15
C PHE A 134 -2.60 2.17 10.10
N ALA A 135 -1.42 2.67 9.73
CA ALA A 135 -0.58 2.10 8.69
C ALA A 135 0.19 0.86 9.15
N GLU A 136 0.06 -0.24 8.40
CA GLU A 136 0.96 -1.38 8.55
C GLU A 136 2.28 -1.11 7.81
N THR A 137 3.20 -0.47 8.51
CA THR A 137 4.60 -0.38 8.09
C THR A 137 5.56 -0.56 9.27
N PHE A 138 6.84 -0.81 8.95
CA PHE A 138 7.85 -1.24 9.92
C PHE A 138 8.94 -0.18 10.17
N LEU A 139 8.83 1.01 9.59
CA LEU A 139 9.85 2.06 9.69
C LEU A 139 11.24 1.57 9.27
N ALA A 140 11.26 0.76 8.22
CA ALA A 140 12.52 0.26 7.70
C ALA A 140 13.36 1.43 7.15
N PRO A 141 14.70 1.30 7.14
CA PRO A 141 15.54 2.33 6.55
C PRO A 141 15.17 2.59 5.08
N ARG A 142 15.48 3.80 4.62
CA ARG A 142 15.31 4.21 3.23
C ARG A 142 15.75 3.11 2.25
N ASP A 143 14.93 2.87 1.23
CA ASP A 143 15.15 1.90 0.17
C ASP A 143 15.15 0.41 0.59
N VAL A 144 14.98 0.07 1.88
CA VAL A 144 14.95 -1.32 2.37
C VAL A 144 13.61 -1.99 2.08
N MET A 145 12.50 -1.31 2.39
CA MET A 145 11.15 -1.79 2.06
C MET A 145 10.67 -1.28 0.71
N THR A 146 11.64 -0.97 -0.18
CA THR A 146 11.52 -0.45 -1.54
C THR A 146 11.58 1.09 -1.63
N TYR A 147 11.14 1.66 -2.75
CA TYR A 147 11.53 2.96 -3.31
C TYR A 147 11.34 4.15 -2.38
N GLY A 148 12.40 4.75 -1.84
CA GLY A 148 12.31 6.01 -1.08
C GLY A 148 12.22 5.81 0.42
N GLU A 149 11.63 6.80 1.10
CA GLU A 149 11.56 6.86 2.56
C GLU A 149 10.13 6.62 3.07
N GLU A 150 10.00 5.72 4.05
CA GLU A 150 8.72 5.33 4.66
C GLU A 150 8.06 6.48 5.40
N ILE A 151 8.82 7.31 6.14
CA ILE A 151 8.25 8.45 6.86
C ILE A 151 7.64 9.46 5.88
N ASP A 152 8.35 9.79 4.79
CA ASP A 152 7.82 10.66 3.74
C ASP A 152 6.52 10.08 3.15
N HIS A 153 6.43 8.76 3.00
CA HIS A 153 5.23 8.09 2.50
C HIS A 153 4.07 8.12 3.52
N LEU A 154 4.34 7.93 4.81
CA LEU A 154 3.33 8.01 5.87
C LEU A 154 2.71 9.41 5.96
N GLU A 155 3.52 10.46 5.89
CA GLU A 155 3.06 11.85 5.84
C GLU A 155 2.23 12.11 4.57
N ALA A 156 2.74 11.68 3.41
CA ALA A 156 2.06 11.88 2.14
C ALA A 156 0.76 11.07 1.99
N SER A 157 0.61 9.96 2.73
CA SER A 157 -0.62 9.16 2.78
C SER A 157 -1.56 9.57 3.93
N ASP A 158 -1.17 10.58 4.71
CA ASP A 158 -1.92 11.09 5.87
C ASP A 158 -2.26 9.98 6.88
N ALA A 159 -1.26 9.14 7.20
CA ALA A 159 -1.39 8.11 8.22
C ALA A 159 -1.34 8.71 9.64
N ASP A 160 -2.32 8.38 10.49
CA ASP A 160 -2.41 8.92 11.86
C ASP A 160 -1.50 8.17 12.84
N SER A 161 -1.22 6.91 12.54
CA SER A 161 -0.31 6.08 13.33
C SER A 161 0.26 4.94 12.48
N THR A 162 1.36 4.35 12.93
CA THR A 162 2.00 3.22 12.26
C THR A 162 2.35 2.11 13.23
N LEU A 163 2.36 0.88 12.73
CA LEU A 163 2.72 -0.32 13.48
C LEU A 163 4.16 -0.26 14.02
N GLY A 164 5.10 0.20 13.20
CA GLY A 164 6.53 0.22 13.51
C GLY A 164 7.15 -1.19 13.65
N ASP A 165 8.32 -1.23 14.27
CA ASP A 165 9.17 -2.42 14.40
C ASP A 165 9.64 -2.71 15.83
N LEU A 166 9.27 -1.92 16.84
CA LEU A 166 9.66 -2.17 18.23
C LEU A 166 9.24 -3.56 18.72
N GLN A 167 8.09 -4.06 18.24
CA GLN A 167 7.56 -5.40 18.50
C GLN A 167 8.50 -6.55 18.09
N SER A 168 9.46 -6.28 17.20
CA SER A 168 10.46 -7.26 16.76
C SER A 168 11.69 -7.33 17.67
N THR A 169 11.72 -6.53 18.74
CA THR A 169 12.88 -6.38 19.62
C THR A 169 12.55 -6.70 21.08
N VAL A 170 13.56 -7.02 21.88
CA VAL A 170 13.39 -7.25 23.32
C VAL A 170 13.31 -5.91 24.05
N VAL A 171 12.24 -5.69 24.80
CA VAL A 171 12.03 -4.47 25.59
C VAL A 171 13.22 -4.22 26.53
N GLY A 172 13.75 -2.99 26.50
CA GLY A 172 14.90 -2.57 27.32
C GLY A 172 16.27 -2.97 26.76
N SER A 173 16.33 -3.72 25.66
CA SER A 173 17.60 -3.98 24.96
C SER A 173 18.17 -2.72 24.33
N LYS A 174 19.47 -2.73 23.99
CA LYS A 174 20.13 -1.62 23.27
C LYS A 174 19.40 -1.29 21.97
N GLU A 175 19.02 -2.30 21.21
CA GLU A 175 18.30 -2.14 19.95
C GLU A 175 16.93 -1.49 20.13
N PHE A 176 16.15 -1.96 21.13
CA PHE A 176 14.86 -1.35 21.47
C PHE A 176 15.02 0.13 21.85
N LEU A 177 15.98 0.46 22.71
CA LEU A 177 16.21 1.84 23.15
C LEU A 177 16.66 2.75 22.01
N GLN A 178 17.48 2.23 21.08
CA GLN A 178 17.90 2.97 19.89
C GLN A 178 16.73 3.27 18.96
N ARG A 179 15.88 2.27 18.67
CA ARG A 179 14.69 2.45 17.83
C ARG A 179 13.65 3.35 18.50
N LEU A 180 13.45 3.23 19.81
CA LEU A 180 12.54 4.10 20.55
C LEU A 180 13.02 5.57 20.51
N ASN A 181 14.31 5.83 20.70
CA ASN A 181 14.85 7.17 20.56
C ASN A 181 14.64 7.73 19.15
N TYR A 182 14.84 6.91 18.12
CA TYR A 182 14.54 7.32 16.74
C TYR A 182 13.06 7.72 16.57
N TYR A 183 12.12 7.00 17.20
CA TYR A 183 10.70 7.35 17.13
C TYR A 183 10.40 8.68 17.83
N LEU A 184 11.06 8.94 18.96
CA LEU A 184 10.95 10.21 19.67
C LEU A 184 11.52 11.35 18.81
N ASP A 185 12.68 11.15 18.19
CA ASP A 185 13.30 12.12 17.29
C ASP A 185 12.37 12.44 16.11
N LEU A 186 11.72 11.43 15.51
CA LEU A 186 10.73 11.64 14.44
C LEU A 186 9.54 12.46 14.93
N LEU A 187 8.96 12.13 16.09
CA LEU A 187 7.84 12.87 16.68
C LEU A 187 8.19 14.33 17.01
N GLU A 188 9.46 14.63 17.30
CA GLU A 188 9.95 15.99 17.57
C GLU A 188 10.25 16.79 16.31
N THR A 189 10.61 16.12 15.20
CA THR A 189 11.16 16.78 14.00
C THR A 189 10.28 16.77 12.77
N ARG A 190 9.20 15.98 12.76
CA ARG A 190 8.38 15.70 11.57
C ARG A 190 6.88 16.05 11.71
N GLN A 191 6.49 16.87 12.70
CA GLN A 191 5.09 17.34 12.85
C GLN A 191 4.69 18.39 11.82
#